data_AF-A0AAV6U9H0-F1
#
_entry.id   AF-A0AAV6U9H0-F1
#
_cell.length_a   1.000
_cell.length_b   1.000
_cell.length_c   1.000
_cell.angle_alpha   90.00
_cell.angle_beta   90.00
_cell.angle_gamma   90.00
#
_symmetry.space_group_name_H-M   'P 1'
#
loop_
_entity.id
_entity.type
_entity.pdbx_description
1 polymer ?
#
loop_
_entity_poly.entity_id
_entity_poly.type
_entity_poly.pdbx_seq_one_letter_code
_entity_poly.pdbx_strand_id
1 'polypeptide(L)'
;MENSSDSRFNLNEDFNEVVEPALEESSELSNSLVKPKVKKPGVVYLNYIPRYMTVKLVREYFNEFGEVRRLFLKPERNKKPGKPSKFFCEGWLEFGSRKVARQVAECLNGTQVGGKRHTPYYDALWSIKYLKKFQWSQLNEKQAYKKAQKGLRMRTEIAQAKREVDFYTRGVEKQKHMKRKKLDEEETNSSLPFHSPVQMENNETPREEGSTNEKAVSIMKSILI
;
A
#
# COMPACT_ATOMS: atom_id res chain seq x y z
N MET A 1 -31.01 48.92 -83.03
CA MET A 1 -30.46 48.10 -84.12
C MET A 1 -29.57 49.01 -84.95
N GLU A 2 -28.28 49.07 -84.63
CA GLU A 2 -27.26 49.66 -85.50
C GLU A 2 -25.98 48.84 -85.30
N ASN A 3 -25.46 48.34 -86.43
CA ASN A 3 -24.22 47.58 -86.53
C ASN A 3 -23.03 48.54 -86.56
N SER A 4 -21.88 48.14 -86.00
CA SER A 4 -20.59 48.56 -86.56
C SER A 4 -19.53 47.50 -86.34
N SER A 5 -18.89 47.16 -87.44
CA SER A 5 -17.81 46.19 -87.65
C SER A 5 -16.46 46.82 -87.27
N ASP A 6 -15.51 46.00 -86.78
CA ASP A 6 -14.18 45.81 -87.43
C ASP A 6 -13.26 44.95 -86.54
N SER A 7 -12.85 43.79 -87.07
CA SER A 7 -11.50 43.49 -87.59
C SER A 7 -10.52 43.01 -86.50
N ARG A 8 -10.34 41.68 -86.38
CA ARG A 8 -9.17 40.93 -86.86
C ARG A 8 -7.85 41.33 -86.19
N PHE A 9 -7.26 40.43 -85.39
CA PHE A 9 -5.90 39.93 -85.61
C PHE A 9 -5.70 38.61 -84.85
N ASN A 10 -5.24 37.62 -85.61
CA ASN A 10 -4.82 36.28 -85.20
C ASN A 10 -3.36 36.36 -84.74
N LEU A 11 -2.91 35.48 -83.83
CA LEU A 11 -1.62 34.78 -83.93
C LEU A 11 -1.46 33.76 -82.78
N ASN A 12 -0.88 32.63 -83.17
CA ASN A 12 -0.70 31.38 -82.44
C ASN A 12 0.47 31.44 -81.43
N GLU A 13 0.50 30.41 -80.57
CA GLU A 13 1.66 29.65 -80.05
C GLU A 13 2.94 30.39 -79.63
N ASP A 14 3.31 30.21 -78.34
CA ASP A 14 4.68 29.96 -77.82
C ASP A 14 4.52 29.70 -76.30
N PHE A 15 4.39 28.45 -75.83
CA PHE A 15 5.44 27.50 -75.44
C PHE A 15 6.56 28.06 -74.53
N ASN A 16 6.63 27.46 -73.33
CA ASN A 16 7.67 27.53 -72.29
C ASN A 16 7.71 28.74 -71.34
N GLU A 17 7.10 28.57 -70.16
CA GLU A 17 7.79 28.93 -68.93
C GLU A 17 7.60 27.84 -67.86
N VAL A 18 8.73 27.43 -67.31
CA VAL A 18 8.99 26.25 -66.48
C VAL A 18 8.74 26.58 -65.02
N VAL A 19 7.85 25.85 -64.34
CA VAL A 19 7.86 25.71 -62.87
C VAL A 19 7.48 24.27 -62.48
N GLU A 20 8.51 23.50 -62.16
CA GLU A 20 8.49 22.22 -61.43
C GLU A 20 8.66 22.51 -59.90
N PRO A 21 8.63 21.55 -58.96
CA PRO A 21 7.66 20.50 -58.63
C PRO A 21 7.32 20.51 -57.11
N ALA A 22 6.26 19.80 -56.65
CA ALA A 22 6.18 19.17 -55.31
C ALA A 22 4.86 18.40 -55.15
N LEU A 23 4.80 17.16 -55.64
CA LEU A 23 4.86 15.93 -54.81
C LEU A 23 3.61 15.68 -53.96
N GLU A 24 2.58 15.14 -54.62
CA GLU A 24 1.60 14.27 -53.98
C GLU A 24 2.13 12.83 -53.91
N GLU A 25 1.75 12.15 -52.84
CA GLU A 25 1.95 10.74 -52.48
C GLU A 25 3.36 10.29 -52.05
N SER A 26 3.59 10.26 -50.73
CA SER A 26 3.65 9.01 -49.94
C SER A 26 4.19 9.27 -48.54
N SER A 27 3.36 9.07 -47.52
CA SER A 27 3.77 8.41 -46.26
C SER A 27 2.57 8.33 -45.32
N GLU A 28 1.92 7.17 -45.31
CA GLU A 28 1.42 6.62 -44.05
C GLU A 28 2.51 6.70 -42.97
N LEU A 29 2.11 6.76 -41.70
CA LEU A 29 2.92 6.68 -40.46
C LEU A 29 3.26 8.03 -39.79
N SER A 30 2.28 8.59 -39.09
CA SER A 30 2.29 8.55 -37.61
C SER A 30 1.16 9.42 -37.06
N ASN A 31 -0.03 8.83 -36.98
CA ASN A 31 -0.93 9.16 -35.87
C ASN A 31 -0.13 8.84 -34.61
N SER A 32 0.57 9.85 -34.08
CA SER A 32 1.46 9.65 -32.96
C SER A 32 0.59 9.11 -31.83
N LEU A 33 0.86 7.84 -31.50
CA LEU A 33 0.43 7.19 -30.29
C LEU A 33 1.11 7.96 -29.15
N VAL A 34 0.66 9.18 -28.87
CA VAL A 34 0.97 9.88 -27.64
C VAL A 34 0.30 9.03 -26.58
N LYS A 35 1.07 8.09 -26.01
CA LYS A 35 0.64 7.32 -24.84
C LYS A 35 0.01 8.35 -23.90
N PRO A 36 -1.29 8.22 -23.57
CA PRO A 36 -1.96 9.25 -22.79
C PRO A 36 -1.14 9.43 -21.53
N LYS A 37 -0.56 10.63 -21.36
CA LYS A 37 0.29 10.94 -20.21
C LYS A 37 -0.49 10.56 -18.98
N VAL A 38 -0.01 9.55 -18.24
CA VAL A 38 -0.74 8.96 -17.11
C VAL A 38 -1.07 10.09 -16.14
N LYS A 39 -2.36 10.42 -16.07
CA LYS A 39 -2.83 11.51 -15.22
C LYS A 39 -2.60 11.09 -13.77
N LYS A 40 -1.91 11.93 -13.01
CA LYS A 40 -1.73 11.70 -11.57
C LYS A 40 -3.08 11.93 -10.88
N PRO A 41 -3.56 10.97 -10.07
CA PRO A 41 -4.80 11.15 -9.32
C PRO A 41 -4.64 12.25 -8.28
N GLY A 42 -5.77 12.82 -7.86
CA GLY A 42 -5.82 13.81 -6.79
C GLY A 42 -6.94 13.51 -5.82
N VAL A 43 -6.64 13.66 -4.52
CA VAL A 43 -7.62 13.41 -3.46
C VAL A 43 -8.15 14.73 -2.91
N VAL A 44 -9.46 14.72 -2.66
CA VAL A 44 -10.23 15.81 -2.08
C VAL A 44 -10.83 15.33 -0.77
N TYR A 45 -10.74 16.18 0.25
CA TYR A 45 -11.36 15.99 1.55
C TYR A 45 -12.69 16.72 1.61
N LEU A 46 -13.74 16.02 2.03
CA LEU A 46 -15.06 16.54 2.32
C LEU A 46 -15.19 16.65 3.84
N ASN A 47 -15.16 17.88 4.35
CA ASN A 47 -15.29 18.12 5.79
C ASN A 47 -16.74 18.01 6.26
N TYR A 48 -17.69 18.34 5.38
CA TYR A 48 -19.12 18.26 5.67
C TYR A 48 -19.85 17.57 4.52
N ILE A 49 -20.75 16.65 4.87
CA ILE A 49 -21.60 15.93 3.93
C ILE A 49 -23.05 16.13 4.39
N PRO A 50 -23.93 16.64 3.52
CA PRO A 50 -25.32 16.87 3.89
C PRO A 50 -26.03 15.61 4.39
N ARG A 51 -26.96 15.79 5.31
CA ARG A 51 -27.75 14.70 5.89
C ARG A 51 -28.59 14.02 4.81
N TYR A 52 -28.77 12.70 4.92
CA TYR A 52 -29.49 11.85 3.98
C TYR A 52 -28.85 11.73 2.58
N MET A 53 -27.68 12.32 2.36
CA MET A 53 -26.94 12.13 1.14
C MET A 53 -26.24 10.77 1.16
N THR A 54 -26.59 9.91 0.21
CA THR A 54 -25.99 8.56 0.10
C THR A 54 -24.68 8.63 -0.67
N VAL A 55 -23.77 7.69 -0.44
CA VAL A 55 -22.48 7.57 -1.17
C VAL A 55 -22.67 7.60 -2.69
N LYS A 56 -23.75 7.00 -3.20
CA LYS A 56 -24.10 7.01 -4.64
C LYS A 56 -24.37 8.43 -5.15
N LEU A 57 -25.22 9.19 -4.47
CA LEU A 57 -25.55 10.57 -4.84
C LEU A 57 -24.32 11.47 -4.81
N VAL A 58 -23.48 11.32 -3.80
CA VAL A 58 -22.20 12.06 -3.73
C VAL A 58 -21.35 11.73 -4.94
N ARG A 59 -21.21 10.44 -5.28
CA ARG A 59 -20.44 10.01 -6.45
C ARG A 59 -21.02 10.62 -7.73
N GLU A 60 -22.32 10.52 -7.95
CA GLU A 60 -23.01 11.04 -9.13
C GLU A 60 -22.77 12.54 -9.28
N TYR A 61 -22.97 13.32 -8.21
CA TYR A 61 -22.75 14.76 -8.19
C TYR A 61 -21.32 15.13 -8.58
N PHE A 62 -20.32 14.49 -7.98
CA PHE A 62 -18.92 14.78 -8.29
C PHE A 62 -18.46 14.25 -9.65
N ASN A 63 -19.17 13.27 -10.21
CA ASN A 63 -18.86 12.69 -11.51
C ASN A 63 -19.13 13.68 -12.66
N GLU A 64 -20.00 14.68 -12.45
CA GLU A 64 -20.25 15.76 -13.42
C GLU A 64 -19.01 16.63 -13.66
N PHE A 65 -18.17 16.83 -12.63
CA PHE A 65 -16.95 17.63 -12.74
C PHE A 65 -15.75 16.82 -13.22
N GLY A 66 -15.77 15.50 -13.04
CA GLY A 66 -14.77 14.60 -13.57
C GLY A 66 -14.81 13.19 -12.97
N GLU A 67 -14.06 12.28 -13.58
CA GLU A 67 -14.07 10.86 -13.22
C GLU A 67 -13.65 10.61 -11.76
N VAL A 68 -14.60 10.10 -10.96
CA VAL A 68 -14.41 9.72 -9.56
C VAL A 68 -14.01 8.25 -9.47
N ARG A 69 -12.75 7.98 -9.11
CA ARG A 69 -12.21 6.61 -8.98
C ARG A 69 -12.62 5.98 -7.66
N ARG A 70 -12.32 6.64 -6.55
CA ARG A 70 -12.58 6.13 -5.20
C ARG A 70 -13.33 7.16 -4.37
N LEU A 71 -14.24 6.69 -3.54
CA LEU A 71 -15.04 7.51 -2.63
C LEU A 71 -15.24 6.75 -1.34
N PHE A 72 -14.93 7.39 -0.22
CA PHE A 72 -15.07 6.84 1.12
C PHE A 72 -15.67 7.90 2.00
N LEU A 73 -16.85 7.62 2.55
CA LEU A 73 -17.52 8.49 3.50
C LEU A 73 -17.52 7.81 4.86
N LYS A 74 -16.98 8.48 5.88
CA LYS A 74 -16.96 7.97 7.23
C LYS A 74 -18.35 8.11 7.85
N PRO A 75 -19.00 7.00 8.24
CA PRO A 75 -20.30 7.07 8.88
C PRO A 75 -20.19 7.71 10.25
N GLU A 76 -21.26 8.35 10.68
CA GLU A 76 -21.38 8.88 12.04
C GLU A 76 -21.39 7.75 13.08
N ARG A 77 -20.86 8.02 14.29
CA ARG A 77 -20.65 7.03 15.36
C ARG A 77 -21.93 6.31 15.81
N ASN A 78 -23.09 6.96 15.67
CA ASN A 78 -24.38 6.45 16.15
C ASN A 78 -25.06 5.46 15.19
N LYS A 79 -24.30 4.84 14.30
CA LYS A 79 -24.83 3.91 13.29
C LYS A 79 -25.24 2.58 13.93
N LYS A 80 -26.49 2.15 13.71
CA LYS A 80 -26.92 0.78 14.01
C LYS A 80 -26.18 -0.23 13.11
N PRO A 81 -25.69 -1.36 13.67
CA PRO A 81 -25.05 -2.40 12.85
C PRO A 81 -26.04 -2.96 11.80
N GLY A 82 -25.52 -3.33 10.62
CA GLY A 82 -26.30 -3.99 9.55
C GLY A 82 -27.05 -3.08 8.56
N LYS A 83 -27.29 -1.80 8.86
CA LYS A 83 -27.95 -0.86 7.92
C LYS A 83 -26.96 0.14 7.30
N PRO A 84 -27.13 0.61 6.06
CA PRO A 84 -26.30 1.68 5.50
C PRO A 84 -26.47 2.98 6.31
N SER A 85 -25.38 3.73 6.50
CA SER A 85 -25.46 5.02 7.22
C SER A 85 -26.16 6.06 6.36
N LYS A 86 -27.05 6.84 6.98
CA LYS A 86 -27.71 8.00 6.37
C LYS A 86 -26.98 9.31 6.65
N PHE A 87 -26.01 9.27 7.56
CA PHE A 87 -25.27 10.42 8.05
C PHE A 87 -23.77 10.10 8.02
N PHE A 88 -22.98 11.05 7.52
CA PHE A 88 -21.54 10.92 7.36
C PHE A 88 -20.88 12.16 7.95
N CYS A 89 -19.79 11.96 8.69
CA CYS A 89 -19.09 13.08 9.33
C CYS A 89 -18.06 13.71 8.40
N GLU A 90 -17.37 12.89 7.62
CA GLU A 90 -16.27 13.31 6.77
C GLU A 90 -16.12 12.34 5.59
N GLY A 91 -15.45 12.78 4.53
CA GLY A 91 -15.26 11.97 3.33
C GLY A 91 -13.98 12.26 2.59
N TRP A 92 -13.55 11.29 1.80
CA TRP A 92 -12.42 11.40 0.89
C TRP A 92 -12.84 10.93 -0.48
N LEU A 93 -12.47 11.69 -1.49
CA LEU A 93 -12.81 11.44 -2.88
C LEU A 93 -11.54 11.53 -3.72
N GLU A 94 -11.27 10.50 -4.52
CA GLU A 94 -10.15 10.46 -5.47
C GLU A 94 -10.65 10.68 -6.90
N PHE A 95 -10.21 11.77 -7.51
CA PHE A 95 -10.38 12.03 -8.93
C PHE A 95 -9.25 11.41 -9.74
N GLY A 96 -9.55 11.02 -10.98
CA GLY A 96 -8.55 10.54 -11.94
C GLY A 96 -7.47 11.59 -12.27
N SER A 97 -7.78 12.88 -12.15
CA SER A 97 -6.84 13.97 -12.42
C SER A 97 -6.73 14.93 -11.23
N ARG A 98 -5.50 15.18 -10.76
CA ARG A 98 -5.24 16.17 -9.71
C ARG A 98 -5.61 17.60 -10.08
N LYS A 99 -5.65 17.93 -11.38
CA LYS A 99 -6.04 19.26 -11.85
C LYS A 99 -7.52 19.51 -11.57
N VAL A 100 -8.36 18.52 -11.90
CA VAL A 100 -9.79 18.52 -11.62
C VAL A 100 -10.03 18.58 -10.12
N ALA A 101 -9.33 17.75 -9.34
CA ALA A 101 -9.44 17.78 -7.87
C ALA A 101 -9.18 19.17 -7.27
N ARG A 102 -8.19 19.90 -7.78
CA ARG A 102 -7.88 21.26 -7.34
C ARG A 102 -8.98 22.24 -7.74
N GLN A 103 -9.41 22.22 -9.00
CA GLN A 103 -10.46 23.09 -9.51
C GLN A 103 -11.78 22.87 -8.76
N VAL A 104 -12.18 21.62 -8.55
CA VAL A 104 -13.39 21.29 -7.78
C VAL A 104 -13.30 21.85 -6.37
N ALA A 105 -12.16 21.69 -5.69
CA ALA A 105 -12.01 22.24 -4.35
C ALA A 105 -12.05 23.77 -4.30
N GLU A 106 -11.54 24.46 -5.33
CA GLU A 106 -11.56 25.93 -5.42
C GLU A 106 -12.95 26.47 -5.80
N CYS A 107 -13.63 25.82 -6.75
CA CYS A 107 -14.92 26.30 -7.28
C CYS A 107 -16.12 25.89 -6.42
N LEU A 108 -16.10 24.69 -5.83
CA LEU A 108 -17.26 24.10 -5.15
C LEU A 108 -17.22 24.32 -3.63
N ASN A 109 -16.09 24.76 -3.07
CA ASN A 109 -16.04 25.06 -1.65
C ASN A 109 -16.89 26.30 -1.34
N GLY A 110 -17.84 26.16 -0.43
CA GLY A 110 -18.78 27.21 -0.04
C GLY A 110 -19.99 27.36 -0.97
N THR A 111 -20.12 26.53 -2.00
CA THR A 111 -21.31 26.56 -2.87
C THR A 111 -22.44 25.73 -2.29
N GLN A 112 -23.67 26.11 -2.62
CA GLN A 112 -24.85 25.32 -2.29
C GLN A 112 -24.85 23.98 -3.04
N VAL A 113 -25.29 22.91 -2.37
CA VAL A 113 -25.40 21.57 -2.96
C VAL A 113 -26.44 21.57 -4.09
N GLY A 114 -27.55 22.29 -3.87
CA GLY A 114 -28.61 22.47 -4.86
C GLY A 114 -29.53 21.26 -4.95
N GLY A 115 -30.06 21.02 -6.16
CA GLY A 115 -31.08 20.00 -6.42
C GLY A 115 -32.50 20.54 -6.33
N LYS A 116 -33.48 19.67 -6.06
CA LYS A 116 -34.90 20.08 -5.93
C LYS A 116 -35.12 20.79 -4.60
N ARG A 117 -35.89 21.89 -4.59
CA ARG A 117 -36.14 22.73 -3.40
C ARG A 117 -36.67 21.97 -2.17
N HIS A 118 -37.40 20.88 -2.35
CA HIS A 118 -37.94 20.07 -1.24
C HIS A 118 -36.91 19.08 -0.65
N THR A 119 -35.73 18.95 -1.24
CA THR A 119 -34.72 18.01 -0.75
C THR A 119 -34.08 18.53 0.54
N PRO A 120 -33.81 17.66 1.52
CA PRO A 120 -33.34 18.09 2.84
C PRO A 120 -31.94 18.71 2.85
N TYR A 121 -31.20 18.62 1.75
CA TYR A 121 -29.86 19.15 1.58
C TYR A 121 -29.81 20.30 0.57
N TYR A 122 -30.95 20.84 0.14
CA TYR A 122 -31.01 21.92 -0.83
C TYR A 122 -30.18 23.13 -0.38
N ASP A 123 -30.40 23.63 0.84
CA ASP A 123 -29.70 24.79 1.42
C ASP A 123 -28.32 24.47 2.02
N ALA A 124 -27.90 23.21 1.98
CA ALA A 124 -26.61 22.84 2.54
C ALA A 124 -25.46 23.36 1.67
N LEU A 125 -24.37 23.79 2.32
CA LEU A 125 -23.16 24.25 1.64
C LEU A 125 -22.10 23.16 1.64
N TRP A 126 -21.38 23.03 0.53
CA TRP A 126 -20.22 22.16 0.42
C TRP A 126 -19.02 22.74 1.18
N SER A 127 -18.31 21.88 1.92
CA SER A 127 -17.03 22.22 2.55
C SER A 127 -15.95 21.23 2.11
N ILE A 128 -15.06 21.71 1.23
CA ILE A 128 -14.21 20.87 0.39
C ILE A 128 -12.77 21.40 0.43
N LYS A 129 -11.79 20.49 0.56
CA LYS A 129 -10.37 20.84 0.58
C LYS A 129 -9.55 19.90 -0.30
N TYR A 130 -8.74 20.45 -1.19
CA TYR A 130 -7.76 19.67 -1.94
C TYR A 130 -6.57 19.28 -1.05
N LEU A 131 -6.19 18.00 -1.07
CA LEU A 131 -5.05 17.50 -0.32
C LEU A 131 -3.82 17.37 -1.24
N LYS A 132 -2.90 18.33 -1.11
CA LYS A 132 -1.62 18.33 -1.84
C LYS A 132 -0.75 17.15 -1.38
N LYS A 133 -0.12 16.45 -2.33
CA LYS A 133 0.81 15.32 -2.10
C LYS A 133 0.21 14.13 -1.34
N PHE A 134 -1.11 14.08 -1.18
CA PHE A 134 -1.79 12.98 -0.50
C PHE A 134 -2.20 11.89 -1.51
N GLN A 135 -1.93 10.64 -1.18
CA GLN A 135 -2.37 9.48 -1.96
C GLN A 135 -3.48 8.72 -1.23
N TRP A 136 -4.42 8.14 -1.97
CA TRP A 136 -5.52 7.36 -1.37
C TRP A 136 -5.05 6.26 -0.41
N SER A 137 -3.95 5.57 -0.75
CA SER A 137 -3.35 4.52 0.08
C SER A 137 -3.00 4.99 1.50
N GLN A 138 -2.71 6.28 1.67
CA GLN A 138 -2.31 6.87 2.95
C GLN A 138 -3.49 7.10 3.91
N LEU A 139 -4.74 7.01 3.42
CA LEU A 139 -5.94 7.28 4.22
C LEU A 139 -6.01 6.42 5.48
N ASN A 140 -5.70 5.12 5.36
CA ASN A 140 -5.71 4.18 6.46
C ASN A 140 -4.32 3.91 7.04
N GLU A 141 -3.26 4.42 6.42
CA GLU A 141 -1.88 4.10 6.76
C GLU A 141 -1.55 4.47 8.21
N LYS A 142 -1.93 5.66 8.67
CA LYS A 142 -1.69 6.09 10.06
C LYS A 142 -2.39 5.19 11.07
N GLN A 143 -3.61 4.74 10.78
CA GLN A 143 -4.35 3.84 11.68
C GLN A 143 -3.75 2.42 11.65
N ALA A 144 -3.40 1.93 10.46
CA ALA A 144 -2.74 0.64 10.28
C ALA A 144 -1.38 0.60 10.99
N TYR A 145 -0.56 1.65 10.84
CA TYR A 145 0.73 1.80 11.50
C TYR A 145 0.60 1.76 13.02
N LYS A 146 -0.30 2.56 13.59
CA LYS A 146 -0.56 2.54 15.04
C LYS A 146 -1.00 1.17 15.54
N LYS A 147 -1.88 0.48 14.78
CA LYS A 147 -2.34 -0.87 15.13
C LYS A 147 -1.21 -1.89 15.02
N ALA A 148 -0.39 -1.82 13.99
CA ALA A 148 0.77 -2.68 13.79
C ALA A 148 1.81 -2.48 14.91
N GLN A 149 2.12 -1.23 15.26
CA GLN A 149 3.04 -0.91 16.37
C GLN A 149 2.52 -1.44 17.70
N LYS A 150 1.22 -1.25 18.00
CA LYS A 150 0.60 -1.80 19.21
C LYS A 150 0.66 -3.33 19.23
N GLY A 151 0.38 -3.97 18.09
CA GLY A 151 0.46 -5.42 17.94
C GLY A 151 1.88 -5.96 18.10
N LEU A 152 2.87 -5.26 17.55
CA LEU A 152 4.29 -5.61 17.70
C LEU A 152 4.72 -5.53 19.18
N ARG A 153 4.41 -4.41 19.84
CA ARG A 153 4.73 -4.21 21.26
C ARG A 153 4.13 -5.32 22.15
N MET A 154 2.86 -5.63 21.94
CA MET A 154 2.20 -6.71 22.68
C MET A 154 2.88 -8.07 22.43
N ARG A 155 3.27 -8.35 21.18
CA ARG A 155 3.98 -9.60 20.84
C ARG A 155 5.36 -9.68 21.51
N THR A 156 6.10 -8.57 21.56
CA THR A 156 7.41 -8.55 22.22
C THR A 156 7.29 -8.73 23.74
N GLU A 157 6.29 -8.11 24.36
CA GLU A 157 5.99 -8.28 25.79
C GLU A 157 5.60 -9.73 26.10
N ILE A 158 4.71 -10.34 25.30
CA ILE A 158 4.35 -11.76 25.44
C ILE A 158 5.56 -12.66 25.22
N ALA A 159 6.39 -12.38 24.22
CA ALA A 159 7.58 -13.17 23.94
C ALA A 159 8.60 -13.12 25.09
N GLN A 160 8.77 -11.96 25.73
CA GLN A 160 9.61 -11.83 26.92
C GLN A 160 9.07 -12.67 28.08
N ALA A 161 7.78 -12.52 28.41
CA ALA A 161 7.16 -13.30 29.48
C ALA A 161 7.25 -14.81 29.22
N LYS A 162 7.05 -15.24 27.97
CA LYS A 162 7.24 -16.64 27.57
C LYS A 162 8.68 -17.11 27.76
N ARG A 163 9.69 -16.33 27.36
CA ARG A 163 11.10 -16.69 27.57
C ARG A 163 11.43 -16.89 29.05
N GLU A 164 10.90 -16.03 29.92
CA GLU A 164 11.07 -16.14 31.37
C GLU A 164 10.40 -17.42 31.89
N VAL A 165 9.14 -17.68 31.51
CA VAL A 165 8.41 -18.92 31.88
C VAL A 165 9.11 -20.18 31.38
N ASP A 166 9.56 -20.18 30.13
CA ASP A 166 10.27 -21.32 29.52
C ASP A 166 11.62 -21.56 30.19
N PHE A 167 12.29 -20.49 30.67
CA PHE A 167 13.53 -20.61 31.44
C PHE A 167 13.29 -21.31 32.78
N TYR A 168 12.29 -20.88 33.55
CA TYR A 168 11.96 -21.51 34.84
C TYR A 168 11.48 -22.96 34.68
N THR A 169 10.60 -23.23 33.71
CA THR A 169 10.07 -24.57 33.44
C THR A 169 11.20 -25.56 33.11
N ARG A 170 12.12 -25.17 32.21
CA ARG A 170 13.29 -25.98 31.85
C ARG A 170 14.23 -26.23 33.05
N GLY A 171 14.37 -25.26 33.95
CA GLY A 171 15.16 -25.43 35.17
C GLY A 171 14.57 -26.51 36.10
N VAL A 172 13.25 -26.47 36.31
CA VAL A 172 12.54 -27.45 37.14
C VAL A 172 12.58 -28.85 36.52
N GLU A 173 12.39 -28.96 35.21
CA GLU A 173 12.48 -30.25 34.50
C GLU A 173 13.88 -30.85 34.60
N LYS A 174 14.94 -30.06 34.39
CA LYS A 174 16.32 -30.50 34.59
C LYS A 174 16.55 -30.99 36.01
N GLN A 175 16.08 -30.26 37.02
CA GLN A 175 16.22 -30.68 38.42
C GLN A 175 15.50 -32.00 38.71
N LYS A 176 14.28 -32.18 38.20
CA LYS A 176 13.53 -33.45 38.33
C LYS A 176 14.26 -34.60 37.64
N HIS A 177 14.80 -34.37 36.44
CA HIS A 177 15.56 -35.36 35.70
C HIS A 177 16.84 -35.79 36.41
N MET A 178 17.60 -34.83 36.94
CA MET A 178 18.81 -35.12 37.71
C MET A 178 18.50 -35.86 39.02
N LYS A 179 17.37 -35.55 39.68
CA LYS A 179 16.92 -36.31 40.86
C LYS A 179 16.56 -37.76 40.52
N ARG A 180 15.84 -38.00 39.42
CA ARG A 180 15.51 -39.35 38.95
C ARG A 180 16.76 -40.17 38.64
N LYS A 181 17.69 -39.60 37.86
CA LYS A 181 18.96 -40.26 37.56
C LYS A 181 19.76 -40.64 38.79
N LYS A 182 19.82 -39.75 39.79
CA LYS A 182 20.52 -40.05 41.06
C LYS A 182 19.86 -41.19 41.83
N LEU A 183 18.53 -41.25 41.85
CA LEU A 183 17.80 -42.37 42.46
C LEU A 183 18.08 -43.68 41.71
N ASP A 184 18.09 -43.66 40.37
CA ASP A 184 18.41 -44.83 39.55
C ASP A 184 19.89 -45.27 39.73
N GLU A 185 20.83 -44.32 39.87
CA GLU A 185 22.25 -44.58 40.17
C GLU A 185 22.48 -45.10 41.60
N GLU A 186 21.69 -44.67 42.58
CA GLU A 186 21.72 -45.19 43.95
C GLU A 186 21.11 -46.61 44.03
N GLU A 187 20.02 -46.89 43.31
CA GLU A 187 19.43 -48.23 43.24
C GLU A 187 20.35 -49.25 42.53
N THR A 188 21.02 -48.82 41.45
CA THR A 188 22.01 -49.68 40.74
C THR A 188 23.29 -49.90 41.54
N ASN A 189 23.73 -48.95 42.36
CA ASN A 189 24.86 -49.15 43.29
C ASN A 189 24.50 -50.00 44.52
N SER A 190 23.22 -50.12 44.88
CA SER A 190 22.76 -51.00 45.96
C SER A 190 22.65 -52.48 45.55
N SER A 191 22.76 -52.79 44.26
CA SER A 191 22.55 -54.12 43.69
C SER A 191 23.69 -54.55 42.75
N LEU A 192 24.92 -54.65 43.27
CA LEU A 192 25.99 -55.43 42.62
C LEU A 192 26.59 -56.46 43.59
N PRO A 193 26.73 -57.74 43.18
CA PRO A 193 27.28 -58.80 44.02
C PRO A 193 28.81 -58.64 44.18
N PHE A 194 29.26 -58.86 45.41
CA PHE A 194 30.65 -58.90 45.85
C PHE A 194 31.51 -59.78 44.92
N HIS A 195 32.45 -59.17 44.18
CA HIS A 195 33.52 -59.88 43.48
C HIS A 195 34.88 -59.48 44.08
N SER A 196 35.68 -60.49 44.45
CA SER A 196 36.96 -60.35 45.15
C SER A 196 38.08 -59.77 44.29
N PRO A 197 39.11 -59.13 44.89
CA PRO A 197 40.19 -58.50 44.15
C PRO A 197 41.27 -59.51 43.73
N VAL A 198 41.59 -59.54 42.44
CA VAL A 198 42.81 -60.17 41.89
C VAL A 198 43.80 -59.06 41.50
N GLN A 199 45.07 -59.27 41.84
CA GLN A 199 46.18 -58.30 41.76
C GLN A 199 46.89 -58.30 40.39
N MET A 200 47.49 -57.13 40.08
CA MET A 200 48.66 -56.81 39.21
C MET A 200 48.51 -57.09 37.69
N GLU A 201 48.93 -56.20 36.78
CA GLU A 201 50.32 -55.77 36.57
C GLU A 201 50.43 -54.48 35.72
N ASN A 202 51.57 -53.79 35.87
CA ASN A 202 51.95 -52.48 35.35
C ASN A 202 52.21 -52.43 33.83
N ASN A 203 52.04 -51.24 33.22
CA ASN A 203 53.09 -50.65 32.39
C ASN A 203 52.92 -49.14 32.17
N GLU A 204 54.06 -48.44 32.21
CA GLU A 204 54.24 -46.98 32.30
C GLU A 204 54.17 -46.23 30.95
N THR A 205 53.47 -45.07 30.94
CA THR A 205 53.74 -43.70 30.35
C THR A 205 54.26 -43.49 28.89
N PRO A 206 54.18 -42.29 28.24
CA PRO A 206 53.89 -40.94 28.77
C PRO A 206 52.97 -39.97 27.94
N ARG A 207 52.58 -38.88 28.63
CA ARG A 207 52.19 -37.50 28.22
C ARG A 207 51.95 -37.14 26.73
N GLU A 208 50.86 -36.39 26.49
CA GLU A 208 50.93 -35.02 25.94
C GLU A 208 49.67 -34.19 26.30
N GLU A 209 49.89 -32.90 26.59
CA GLU A 209 48.88 -31.91 26.95
C GLU A 209 48.29 -31.21 25.71
N GLY A 210 47.02 -30.77 25.79
CA GLY A 210 46.66 -29.44 25.32
C GLY A 210 45.61 -29.29 24.20
N SER A 211 44.73 -28.30 24.45
CA SER A 211 44.24 -27.30 23.48
C SER A 211 42.93 -27.56 22.71
N THR A 212 41.86 -27.07 23.35
CA THR A 212 40.76 -26.24 22.80
C THR A 212 40.31 -26.41 21.34
N ASN A 213 39.08 -26.88 21.20
CA ASN A 213 38.29 -26.91 19.97
C ASN A 213 37.86 -25.50 19.50
N GLU A 214 38.63 -24.89 18.60
CA GLU A 214 38.24 -23.63 17.91
C GLU A 214 37.11 -23.80 16.86
N LYS A 215 36.66 -25.02 16.58
CA LYS A 215 35.68 -25.28 15.48
C LYS A 215 34.21 -25.03 15.85
N ALA A 216 33.88 -24.79 17.12
CA ALA A 216 32.49 -24.56 17.54
C ALA A 216 32.07 -23.07 17.56
N VAL A 217 33.01 -22.12 17.51
CA VAL A 217 32.69 -20.68 17.57
C VAL A 217 32.46 -20.08 16.16
N SER A 218 32.91 -20.75 15.10
CA SER A 218 32.76 -20.26 13.72
C SER A 218 31.34 -20.40 13.15
N ILE A 219 30.49 -21.28 13.69
CA ILE A 219 29.14 -21.53 13.14
C ILE A 219 28.11 -20.52 13.66
N MET A 220 28.39 -19.83 14.77
CA MET A 220 27.45 -18.85 15.35
C MET A 220 27.66 -17.41 14.89
N LYS A 221 28.69 -17.11 14.08
CA LYS A 221 28.95 -15.76 13.54
C LYS A 221 28.39 -15.50 12.13
N SER A 222 27.78 -16.49 11.47
CA SER A 222 27.30 -16.35 10.08
C SER A 222 25.77 -16.20 9.94
N ILE A 223 25.00 -16.04 11.03
CA ILE A 223 23.52 -15.92 11.00
C ILE A 223 23.04 -14.54 11.46
N LEU A 224 23.94 -13.60 11.75
CA LEU A 224 23.60 -12.25 12.20
C LEU A 224 24.35 -11.18 11.38
N ILE A 225 24.06 -11.15 10.07
CA ILE A 225 24.09 -9.95 9.21
C ILE A 225 22.87 -10.01 8.31
#